data_AF-A0A952IPZ9-F1
#
_entry.id   AF-A0A952IPZ9-F1
#
_cell.length_a   1.000
_cell.length_b   1.000
_cell.length_c   1.000
_cell.angle_alpha   90.00
_cell.angle_beta   90.00
_cell.angle_gamma   90.00
#
_symmetry.space_group_name_H-M   'P 1'
#
loop_
_entity.id
_entity.type
_entity.pdbx_description
1 polymer ?
#
loop_
_entity_poly.entity_id
_entity_poly.type
_entity_poly.pdbx_seq_one_letter_code
_entity_poly.pdbx_strand_id
1 'polypeptide(L)'
;MRRQGSFLLWALMASVLVCATGCNQGTISTDGGALTEENKALKARVAELEADLAQYQTNRHSTETAQHGQGNTPMVAVTDLDGDVPHADKIKDLVALDVFELPDGKFEPYRNVTRAEFVKDLYQAYNAFVKYGGKGEAILYAPNADPFFSDLPKDHDGYKYAQALANAGISVGYPDGTFKPDQPITREEMIGIKVGVDRGPKNPTKYFYIDNFSDHKQVDKNFTGYVNSGDYLIEQTFGKVKSLKPKATLLHYEEAAALWTFGNPNNPKQTASDVRHMKEKAASGKSS
;
A
#
# COMPACT_ATOMS: atom_id res chain seq x y z
N MET A 1 -31.34 27.26 2.77
CA MET A 1 -31.41 27.37 1.30
C MET A 1 -30.29 26.54 0.69
N ARG A 2 -30.67 25.57 -0.15
CA ARG A 2 -29.81 24.64 -0.89
C ARG A 2 -29.10 25.35 -2.06
N ARG A 3 -27.87 24.91 -2.39
CA ARG A 3 -27.27 24.77 -3.74
C ARG A 3 -25.96 24.00 -3.57
N GLN A 4 -25.96 22.69 -3.77
CA GLN A 4 -25.67 21.98 -5.02
C GLN A 4 -24.31 22.36 -5.66
N GLY A 5 -23.37 21.43 -5.53
CA GLY A 5 -22.18 21.28 -6.35
C GLY A 5 -21.98 19.80 -6.62
N SER A 6 -22.68 19.29 -7.63
CA SER A 6 -22.42 18.02 -8.28
C SER A 6 -20.98 17.95 -8.75
N PHE A 7 -20.32 16.79 -8.66
CA PHE A 7 -19.49 16.25 -9.75
C PHE A 7 -18.99 14.83 -9.41
N LEU A 8 -19.33 13.89 -10.31
CA LEU A 8 -18.73 12.58 -10.55
C LEU A 8 -19.06 11.41 -9.58
N LEU A 9 -20.28 10.88 -9.75
CA LEU A 9 -20.54 9.44 -9.63
C LEU A 9 -20.54 8.82 -11.04
N TRP A 10 -19.83 7.68 -11.18
CA TRP A 10 -20.08 6.57 -12.11
C TRP A 10 -19.76 6.77 -13.60
N ALA A 11 -18.56 6.32 -13.98
CA ALA A 11 -18.24 5.91 -15.34
C ALA A 11 -18.14 4.38 -15.38
N LEU A 12 -19.15 3.72 -15.95
CA LEU A 12 -19.04 2.48 -16.74
C LEU A 12 -20.44 2.06 -17.22
N MET A 13 -20.90 2.71 -18.28
CA MET A 13 -21.83 2.13 -19.24
C MET A 13 -21.32 2.50 -20.62
N ALA A 14 -20.46 1.65 -21.16
CA ALA A 14 -20.14 1.66 -22.57
C ALA A 14 -21.27 0.92 -23.30
N SER A 15 -21.93 1.60 -24.23
CA SER A 15 -22.26 1.01 -25.54
C SER A 15 -22.79 2.05 -26.52
N VAL A 16 -21.98 2.24 -27.56
CA VAL A 16 -22.37 2.29 -28.98
C VAL A 16 -23.28 3.45 -29.41
N LEU A 17 -22.64 4.53 -29.86
CA LEU A 17 -23.23 5.43 -30.85
C LEU A 17 -22.83 4.92 -32.24
N VAL A 18 -23.78 4.29 -32.94
CA VAL A 18 -23.63 3.99 -34.37
C VAL A 18 -23.66 5.31 -35.13
N CYS A 19 -22.61 5.56 -35.90
CA CYS A 19 -22.46 6.71 -36.79
C CYS A 19 -23.53 6.62 -37.90
N ALA A 20 -24.60 7.42 -37.81
CA ALA A 20 -25.53 7.62 -38.91
C ALA A 20 -24.90 8.62 -39.89
N THR A 21 -24.02 8.15 -40.77
CA THR A 21 -23.82 8.62 -42.17
C THR A 21 -22.53 8.01 -42.74
N GLY A 22 -22.70 7.05 -43.65
CA GLY A 22 -21.72 6.70 -44.69
C GLY A 22 -20.49 5.89 -44.26
N CYS A 23 -20.56 4.56 -44.39
CA CYS A 23 -19.48 3.66 -44.83
C CYS A 23 -20.11 2.28 -45.05
N ASN A 24 -20.50 1.93 -46.26
CA ASN A 24 -19.74 1.18 -47.27
C ASN A 24 -19.31 -0.24 -46.83
N GLN A 25 -19.94 -1.20 -47.52
CA GLN A 25 -19.81 -2.65 -47.58
C GLN A 25 -18.59 -3.30 -46.89
N GLY A 26 -18.87 -4.02 -45.81
CA GLY A 26 -18.07 -5.13 -45.28
C GLY A 26 -19.03 -6.07 -44.55
N THR A 27 -19.07 -7.34 -44.95
CA THR A 27 -20.04 -8.37 -44.54
C THR A 27 -20.24 -8.42 -43.01
N ILE A 28 -21.38 -7.93 -42.54
CA ILE A 28 -21.82 -8.09 -41.15
C ILE A 28 -22.32 -9.53 -41.01
N SER A 29 -21.70 -10.30 -40.11
CA SER A 29 -22.20 -11.61 -39.71
C SER A 29 -23.62 -11.48 -39.15
N THR A 30 -24.58 -12.18 -39.75
CA THR A 30 -26.01 -12.14 -39.40
C THR A 30 -26.40 -13.09 -38.27
N ASP A 31 -25.44 -13.66 -37.54
CA ASP A 31 -25.72 -14.55 -36.41
C ASP A 31 -26.10 -13.76 -35.15
N GLY A 32 -27.34 -13.27 -35.14
CA GLY A 32 -27.95 -12.62 -33.96
C GLY A 32 -27.96 -13.52 -32.71
N GLY A 33 -27.78 -14.83 -32.88
CA GLY A 33 -27.60 -15.82 -31.80
C GLY A 33 -26.26 -15.71 -31.05
N ALA A 34 -25.17 -15.44 -31.76
CA ALA A 34 -23.85 -15.31 -31.12
C ALA A 34 -23.75 -14.03 -30.28
N LEU A 35 -24.30 -12.92 -30.79
CA LEU A 35 -24.41 -11.65 -30.07
C LEU A 35 -25.34 -11.74 -28.85
N THR A 36 -26.36 -12.60 -28.86
CA THR A 36 -27.23 -12.79 -27.68
C THR A 36 -26.56 -13.62 -26.61
N GLU A 37 -25.79 -14.66 -26.97
CA GLU A 37 -25.03 -15.45 -25.99
C GLU A 37 -23.86 -14.67 -25.39
N GLU A 38 -23.16 -13.85 -26.17
CA GLU A 38 -22.10 -12.98 -25.64
C GLU A 38 -22.67 -11.92 -24.68
N ASN A 39 -23.80 -11.29 -25.01
CA ASN A 39 -24.49 -10.37 -24.11
C ASN A 39 -25.03 -11.05 -22.84
N LYS A 40 -25.44 -12.31 -22.93
CA LYS A 40 -25.88 -13.12 -21.79
C LYS A 40 -24.69 -13.47 -20.88
N ALA A 41 -23.54 -13.83 -21.45
CA ALA A 41 -22.31 -14.07 -20.72
C ALA A 41 -21.80 -12.80 -20.01
N LEU A 42 -21.85 -11.64 -20.68
CA LEU A 42 -21.52 -10.36 -20.05
C LEU A 42 -22.46 -10.04 -18.87
N LYS A 43 -23.76 -10.25 -19.01
CA LYS A 43 -24.73 -10.04 -17.92
C LYS A 43 -24.48 -10.96 -16.73
N ALA A 44 -24.13 -12.22 -16.97
CA ALA A 44 -23.76 -13.15 -15.91
C ALA A 44 -22.51 -12.66 -15.15
N ARG A 45 -21.50 -12.17 -15.88
CA ARG A 45 -20.27 -11.67 -15.28
C ARG A 45 -20.46 -10.36 -14.52
N VAL A 46 -21.37 -9.50 -14.98
CA VAL A 46 -21.78 -8.30 -14.22
C VAL A 46 -22.49 -8.69 -12.92
N ALA A 47 -23.39 -9.68 -12.97
CA ALA A 47 -24.09 -10.16 -11.77
C ALA A 47 -23.13 -10.79 -10.74
N GLU A 48 -22.10 -11.52 -11.21
CA GLU A 48 -21.02 -12.05 -10.34
C GLU A 48 -20.23 -10.90 -9.68
N LEU A 49 -19.86 -9.87 -10.45
CA LEU A 49 -19.15 -8.71 -9.91
C LEU A 49 -20.00 -7.89 -8.93
N GLU A 50 -21.31 -7.79 -9.16
CA GLU A 50 -22.24 -7.14 -8.22
C GLU A 50 -22.38 -7.94 -6.92
N ALA A 51 -22.39 -9.28 -7.00
CA ALA A 51 -22.38 -10.16 -5.83
C ALA A 51 -21.07 -10.07 -5.05
N ASP A 52 -19.93 -10.05 -5.74
CA ASP A 52 -18.61 -9.84 -5.14
C ASP A 52 -18.51 -8.48 -4.45
N LEU A 53 -19.06 -7.42 -5.06
CA LEU A 53 -19.10 -6.09 -4.47
C LEU A 53 -19.98 -6.07 -3.21
N ALA A 54 -21.13 -6.74 -3.23
CA ALA A 54 -22.02 -6.86 -2.07
C ALA A 54 -21.36 -7.66 -0.93
N GLN A 55 -20.65 -8.75 -1.27
CA GLN A 55 -19.88 -9.53 -0.30
C GLN A 55 -18.70 -8.72 0.25
N TYR A 56 -18.01 -7.93 -0.57
CA TYR A 56 -16.95 -7.03 -0.14
C TYR A 56 -17.48 -5.95 0.82
N GLN A 57 -18.63 -5.34 0.51
CA GLN A 57 -19.30 -4.37 1.39
C GLN A 57 -19.75 -5.01 2.71
N THR A 58 -20.28 -6.24 2.65
CA THR A 58 -20.69 -6.99 3.83
C THR A 58 -19.49 -7.37 4.69
N ASN A 59 -18.41 -7.86 4.08
CA ASN A 59 -17.15 -8.21 4.74
C ASN A 59 -16.49 -6.98 5.36
N ARG A 60 -16.56 -5.82 4.69
CA ARG A 60 -16.14 -4.53 5.24
C ARG A 60 -16.93 -4.19 6.50
N HIS A 61 -18.25 -4.34 6.47
CA HIS A 61 -19.10 -4.07 7.64
C HIS A 61 -18.90 -5.10 8.76
N SER A 62 -18.68 -6.38 8.47
CA SER A 62 -18.42 -7.40 9.49
C SER A 62 -16.99 -7.35 10.05
N THR A 63 -15.99 -6.91 9.30
CA THR A 63 -14.66 -6.56 9.87
C THR A 63 -14.69 -5.25 10.66
N GLU A 64 -15.49 -4.26 10.25
CA GLU A 64 -15.76 -3.05 11.06
C GLU A 64 -16.53 -3.39 12.36
N THR A 65 -17.32 -4.47 12.41
CA THR A 65 -18.09 -4.84 13.62
C THR A 65 -17.36 -5.85 14.51
N ALA A 66 -16.51 -6.72 13.93
CA ALA A 66 -15.76 -7.73 14.69
C ALA A 66 -14.44 -7.22 15.31
N GLN A 67 -13.95 -6.06 14.90
CA GLN A 67 -12.73 -5.43 15.47
C GLN A 67 -12.98 -4.03 16.08
N HIS A 68 -14.23 -3.66 16.38
CA HIS A 68 -14.52 -2.36 16.99
C HIS A 68 -15.37 -2.49 18.27
N GLY A 69 -14.72 -3.02 19.29
CA GLY A 69 -15.09 -2.73 20.68
C GLY A 69 -14.68 -1.31 21.04
N GLN A 70 -15.65 -0.39 20.93
CA GLN A 70 -15.85 0.86 21.66
C GLN A 70 -14.71 1.90 21.79
N GLY A 71 -15.08 3.16 21.54
CA GLY A 71 -14.26 4.35 21.66
C GLY A 71 -13.65 4.59 23.05
N ASN A 72 -12.63 5.47 23.04
CA ASN A 72 -11.68 5.76 24.12
C ASN A 72 -10.79 4.57 24.50
N THR A 73 -9.99 4.06 23.55
CA THR A 73 -8.81 3.26 23.91
C THR A 73 -7.75 4.22 24.48
N PRO A 74 -7.31 4.08 25.74
CA PRO A 74 -6.04 4.67 26.16
C PRO A 74 -4.99 4.22 25.15
N MET A 75 -4.10 5.12 24.72
CA MET A 75 -2.94 4.78 23.90
C MET A 75 -2.37 3.45 24.40
N VAL A 76 -2.36 2.41 23.56
CA VAL A 76 -1.81 1.10 23.96
C VAL A 76 -0.41 1.39 24.47
N ALA A 77 -0.19 1.15 25.75
CA ALA A 77 1.10 1.43 26.37
C ALA A 77 2.12 0.45 25.78
N VAL A 78 3.00 0.95 24.92
CA VAL A 78 4.08 0.15 24.37
C VAL A 78 5.13 -0.03 25.47
N THR A 79 5.29 -1.26 25.93
CA THR A 79 5.98 -1.57 27.20
C THR A 79 7.51 -1.64 27.10
N ASP A 80 8.06 -1.57 25.89
CA ASP A 80 9.48 -1.73 25.61
C ASP A 80 10.08 -0.57 24.80
N LEU A 81 9.47 0.62 24.92
CA LEU A 81 9.99 1.88 24.36
C LEU A 81 10.65 2.79 25.41
N ASP A 82 10.96 2.25 26.59
CA ASP A 82 11.69 2.99 27.63
C ASP A 82 13.18 3.11 27.28
N GLY A 83 13.82 4.22 27.67
CA GLY A 83 15.23 4.50 27.41
C GLY A 83 15.49 5.14 26.03
N ASP A 84 16.72 4.99 25.52
CA ASP A 84 17.16 5.60 24.25
C ASP A 84 16.82 4.75 23.02
N VAL A 85 15.54 4.35 22.89
CA VAL A 85 15.06 3.65 21.69
C VAL A 85 14.97 4.64 20.52
N PRO A 86 15.67 4.41 19.39
CA PRO A 86 15.59 5.29 18.24
C PRO A 86 14.15 5.41 17.73
N HIS A 87 13.73 6.62 17.38
CA HIS A 87 12.42 6.88 16.78
C HIS A 87 11.21 6.46 17.63
N ALA A 88 11.33 6.38 18.96
CA ALA A 88 10.24 6.03 19.87
C ALA A 88 8.94 6.83 19.62
N ASP A 89 9.04 8.13 19.32
CA ASP A 89 7.86 8.96 19.02
C ASP A 89 7.20 8.57 17.69
N LYS A 90 7.98 8.21 16.66
CA LYS A 90 7.45 7.72 15.38
C LYS A 90 6.72 6.39 15.55
N ILE A 91 7.28 5.50 16.38
CA ILE A 91 6.67 4.22 16.73
C ILE A 91 5.31 4.47 17.40
N LYS A 92 5.25 5.36 18.40
CA LYS A 92 4.00 5.70 19.09
C LYS A 92 2.93 6.27 18.15
N ASP A 93 3.32 7.13 17.20
CA ASP A 93 2.40 7.66 16.19
C ASP A 93 1.79 6.54 15.33
N LEU A 94 2.62 5.60 14.85
CA LEU A 94 2.18 4.49 13.99
C LEU A 94 1.37 3.43 14.77
N VAL A 95 1.71 3.16 16.02
CA VAL A 95 0.88 2.33 16.93
C VAL A 95 -0.49 2.96 17.12
N ALA A 96 -0.57 4.28 17.36
CA ALA A 96 -1.85 4.97 17.49
C ALA A 96 -2.68 4.98 16.20
N LEU A 97 -2.06 4.69 15.05
CA LEU A 97 -2.72 4.51 13.76
C LEU A 97 -3.13 3.06 13.47
N ASP A 98 -2.89 2.13 14.39
CA ASP A 98 -3.11 0.68 14.23
C ASP A 98 -2.28 0.07 13.07
N VAL A 99 -1.08 0.62 12.83
CA VAL A 99 -0.15 0.10 11.82
C VAL A 99 0.54 -1.17 12.29
N PHE A 100 0.96 -1.20 13.56
CA PHE A 100 1.71 -2.33 14.12
C PHE A 100 0.81 -3.20 15.00
N GLU A 101 0.96 -4.51 14.85
CA GLU A 101 0.48 -5.47 15.84
C GLU A 101 1.50 -5.57 16.98
N LEU A 102 1.02 -5.52 18.23
CA LEU A 102 1.87 -5.54 19.43
C LEU A 102 1.54 -6.79 20.27
N PRO A 103 2.09 -7.97 19.93
CA PRO A 103 2.01 -9.14 20.79
C PRO A 103 2.50 -8.79 22.21
N ASP A 104 1.71 -9.13 23.22
CA ASP A 104 2.00 -8.84 24.63
C ASP A 104 2.29 -7.35 24.95
N GLY A 105 1.85 -6.41 24.09
CA GLY A 105 2.07 -4.98 24.27
C GLY A 105 3.53 -4.54 24.04
N LYS A 106 4.32 -5.33 23.29
CA LYS A 106 5.72 -5.02 22.94
C LYS A 106 5.85 -4.68 21.47
N PHE A 107 6.75 -3.76 21.16
CA PHE A 107 7.12 -3.41 19.79
C PHE A 107 8.35 -4.19 19.31
N GLU A 108 9.29 -4.54 20.17
CA GLU A 108 10.53 -5.24 19.86
C GLU A 108 11.42 -4.49 18.85
N PRO A 109 11.92 -3.28 19.21
CA PRO A 109 12.54 -2.36 18.25
C PRO A 109 13.78 -2.92 17.51
N TYR A 110 14.51 -3.84 18.12
CA TYR A 110 15.79 -4.35 17.61
C TYR A 110 15.71 -5.71 16.91
N ARG A 111 14.49 -6.26 16.71
CA ARG A 111 14.35 -7.50 15.92
C ARG A 111 14.45 -7.21 14.42
N ASN A 112 14.79 -8.25 13.67
CA ASN A 112 14.70 -8.20 12.20
C ASN A 112 13.23 -8.30 11.77
N VAL A 113 12.91 -7.58 10.70
CA VAL A 113 11.59 -7.58 10.07
C VAL A 113 11.59 -8.53 8.86
N THR A 114 10.60 -9.41 8.76
CA THR A 114 10.41 -10.27 7.59
C THR A 114 9.78 -9.51 6.42
N ARG A 115 9.94 -10.02 5.21
CA ARG A 115 9.35 -9.40 4.01
C ARG A 115 7.83 -9.34 4.06
N ALA A 116 7.18 -10.37 4.61
CA ALA A 116 5.73 -10.40 4.78
C ALA A 116 5.23 -9.36 5.79
N GLU A 117 5.91 -9.23 6.93
CA GLU A 117 5.61 -8.20 7.94
C GLU A 117 5.73 -6.80 7.33
N PHE A 118 6.87 -6.51 6.67
CA PHE A 118 7.08 -5.18 6.09
C PHE A 118 5.99 -4.78 5.09
N VAL A 119 5.57 -5.70 4.23
CA VAL A 119 4.53 -5.44 3.24
C VAL A 119 3.15 -5.24 3.88
N LYS A 120 2.85 -5.97 4.95
CA LYS A 120 1.62 -5.81 5.74
C LYS A 120 1.58 -4.42 6.39
N ASP A 121 2.65 -4.05 7.09
CA ASP A 121 2.73 -2.81 7.85
C ASP A 121 2.76 -1.60 6.91
N LEU A 122 3.47 -1.71 5.78
CA LEU A 122 3.45 -0.73 4.70
C LEU A 122 2.05 -0.50 4.12
N TYR A 123 1.31 -1.59 3.85
CA TYR A 123 -0.07 -1.50 3.37
C TYR A 123 -0.97 -0.82 4.40
N GLN A 124 -0.87 -1.20 5.68
CA GLN A 124 -1.65 -0.61 6.77
C GLN A 124 -1.35 0.87 6.92
N ALA A 125 -0.07 1.24 6.97
CA ALA A 125 0.38 2.62 7.08
C ALA A 125 -0.13 3.46 5.90
N TYR A 126 0.10 3.03 4.66
CA TYR A 126 -0.34 3.78 3.48
C TYR A 126 -1.85 4.01 3.48
N ASN A 127 -2.64 2.97 3.77
CA ASN A 127 -4.10 3.08 3.79
C ASN A 127 -4.61 3.92 4.97
N ALA A 128 -3.93 3.94 6.12
CA ALA A 128 -4.24 4.86 7.22
C ALA A 128 -4.00 6.32 6.79
N PHE A 129 -2.89 6.59 6.09
CA PHE A 129 -2.61 7.91 5.52
C PHE A 129 -3.71 8.33 4.55
N VAL A 130 -4.05 7.50 3.56
CA VAL A 130 -5.13 7.80 2.60
C VAL A 130 -6.48 8.02 3.30
N LYS A 131 -6.79 7.23 4.33
CA LYS A 131 -8.06 7.33 5.05
C LYS A 131 -8.23 8.65 5.80
N TYR A 132 -7.21 9.11 6.53
CA TYR A 132 -7.36 10.24 7.45
C TYR A 132 -6.76 11.55 6.96
N GLY A 133 -5.81 11.55 6.02
CA GLY A 133 -5.16 12.78 5.57
C GLY A 133 -4.79 12.86 4.10
N GLY A 134 -4.58 11.74 3.42
CA GLY A 134 -3.76 11.67 2.22
C GLY A 134 -4.47 12.05 0.93
N LYS A 135 -3.69 12.53 -0.05
CA LYS A 135 -4.06 12.48 -1.46
C LYS A 135 -3.59 11.16 -2.03
N GLY A 136 -4.46 10.40 -2.67
CA GLY A 136 -4.16 9.08 -3.22
C GLY A 136 -5.39 8.19 -3.19
N GLU A 137 -5.27 6.99 -3.75
CA GLU A 137 -6.30 5.96 -3.69
C GLU A 137 -5.83 4.85 -2.76
N ALA A 138 -6.73 4.33 -1.92
CA ALA A 138 -6.38 3.24 -1.03
C ALA A 138 -5.99 2.01 -1.85
N ILE A 139 -4.96 1.30 -1.40
CA ILE A 139 -4.61 0.01 -1.99
C ILE A 139 -5.65 -0.99 -1.51
N LEU A 140 -6.32 -1.66 -2.43
CA LEU A 140 -7.41 -2.58 -2.14
C LEU A 140 -6.96 -4.03 -2.25
N TYR A 141 -7.57 -4.90 -1.45
CA TYR A 141 -7.41 -6.34 -1.63
C TYR A 141 -7.97 -6.78 -2.99
N ALA A 142 -7.36 -7.82 -3.56
CA ALA A 142 -7.77 -8.45 -4.80
C ALA A 142 -7.95 -9.97 -4.58
N PRO A 143 -9.00 -10.42 -3.85
CA PRO A 143 -9.16 -11.82 -3.45
C PRO A 143 -9.37 -12.79 -4.62
N ASN A 144 -9.89 -12.28 -5.75
CA ASN A 144 -10.21 -13.05 -6.95
C ASN A 144 -9.11 -12.94 -8.03
N ALA A 145 -8.01 -12.24 -7.77
CA ALA A 145 -6.88 -12.18 -8.69
C ALA A 145 -6.04 -13.45 -8.62
N ASP A 146 -5.44 -13.82 -9.75
CA ASP A 146 -4.48 -14.92 -9.80
C ASP A 146 -3.28 -14.62 -8.87
N PRO A 147 -2.75 -15.63 -8.14
CA PRO A 147 -1.57 -15.45 -7.31
C PRO A 147 -0.37 -14.93 -8.10
N PHE A 148 0.30 -13.86 -7.64
CA PHE A 148 1.51 -13.35 -8.28
C PHE A 148 2.76 -14.14 -7.91
N PHE A 149 2.74 -14.86 -6.78
CA PHE A 149 3.92 -15.49 -6.20
C PHE A 149 3.71 -16.99 -5.99
N SER A 150 4.69 -17.77 -6.43
CA SER A 150 4.66 -19.24 -6.38
C SER A 150 4.90 -19.81 -4.97
N ASP A 151 5.54 -19.05 -4.09
CA ASP A 151 5.95 -19.44 -2.73
C ASP A 151 5.14 -18.73 -1.63
N LEU A 152 4.02 -18.09 -1.99
CA LEU A 152 3.15 -17.40 -1.03
C LEU A 152 1.74 -18.03 -1.07
N PRO A 153 1.44 -18.98 -0.17
CA PRO A 153 0.14 -19.64 -0.14
C PRO A 153 -0.95 -18.72 0.41
N LYS A 154 -2.21 -18.97 0.03
CA LYS A 154 -3.36 -18.09 0.32
C LYS A 154 -3.68 -17.91 1.81
N ASP A 155 -3.29 -18.87 2.63
CA ASP A 155 -3.46 -18.91 4.08
C ASP A 155 -2.32 -18.23 4.85
N HIS A 156 -1.24 -17.83 4.17
CA HIS A 156 -0.17 -17.06 4.78
C HIS A 156 -0.63 -15.64 5.13
N ASP A 157 -0.30 -15.14 6.33
CA ASP A 157 -0.78 -13.83 6.81
C ASP A 157 -0.38 -12.66 5.90
N GLY A 158 0.80 -12.74 5.30
CA GLY A 158 1.30 -11.79 4.29
C GLY A 158 0.61 -11.84 2.92
N TYR A 159 -0.16 -12.90 2.59
CA TYR A 159 -0.66 -13.15 1.24
C TYR A 159 -1.49 -11.99 0.68
N LYS A 160 -2.52 -11.56 1.41
CA LYS A 160 -3.46 -10.54 0.94
C LYS A 160 -2.79 -9.18 0.73
N TYR A 161 -1.76 -8.87 1.52
CA TYR A 161 -1.04 -7.60 1.45
C TYR A 161 -0.06 -7.58 0.27
N ALA A 162 0.71 -8.65 0.09
CA ALA A 162 1.60 -8.80 -1.05
C ALA A 162 0.82 -8.82 -2.38
N GLN A 163 -0.30 -9.54 -2.44
CA GLN A 163 -1.18 -9.52 -3.60
C GLN A 163 -1.75 -8.12 -3.87
N ALA A 164 -2.18 -7.40 -2.85
CA ALA A 164 -2.74 -6.06 -3.02
C ALA A 164 -1.71 -5.07 -3.58
N LEU A 165 -0.48 -5.07 -3.04
CA LEU A 165 0.61 -4.24 -3.57
C LEU A 165 0.99 -4.63 -5.00
N ALA A 166 1.12 -5.93 -5.30
CA ALA A 166 1.42 -6.43 -6.64
C ALA A 166 0.33 -6.06 -7.64
N ASN A 167 -0.95 -6.19 -7.27
CA ASN A 167 -2.09 -5.81 -8.09
C ASN A 167 -2.18 -4.30 -8.33
N ALA A 168 -1.69 -3.48 -7.39
CA ALA A 168 -1.49 -2.04 -7.58
C ALA A 168 -0.27 -1.70 -8.46
N GLY A 169 0.42 -2.71 -9.01
CA GLY A 169 1.59 -2.59 -9.88
C GLY A 169 2.91 -2.37 -9.13
N ILE A 170 2.91 -2.44 -7.80
CA ILE A 170 4.11 -2.24 -6.99
C ILE A 170 4.93 -3.52 -7.00
N SER A 171 6.19 -3.42 -7.42
CA SER A 171 7.12 -4.54 -7.44
C SER A 171 7.50 -4.93 -6.01
N VAL A 172 6.88 -5.99 -5.49
CA VAL A 172 7.16 -6.52 -4.14
C VAL A 172 7.82 -7.90 -4.14
N GLY A 173 7.83 -8.63 -5.26
CA GLY A 173 8.49 -9.92 -5.40
C GLY A 173 9.78 -9.88 -6.21
N TYR A 174 10.38 -11.05 -6.38
CA TYR A 174 11.59 -11.26 -7.16
C TYR A 174 11.26 -11.56 -8.64
N PRO A 175 12.22 -11.33 -9.56
CA PRO A 175 12.01 -11.62 -10.99
C PRO A 175 11.72 -13.09 -11.33
N ASP A 176 12.00 -14.02 -10.41
CA ASP A 176 11.72 -15.45 -10.55
C ASP A 176 10.28 -15.83 -10.17
N GLY A 177 9.44 -14.86 -9.78
CA GLY A 177 8.05 -15.10 -9.37
C GLY A 177 7.92 -15.59 -7.92
N THR A 178 8.94 -15.38 -7.09
CA THR A 178 8.89 -15.65 -5.63
C THR A 178 8.72 -14.36 -4.82
N PHE A 179 8.25 -14.47 -3.59
CA PHE A 179 8.11 -13.39 -2.62
C PHE A 179 9.02 -13.56 -1.40
N LYS A 180 9.29 -14.79 -0.98
CA LYS A 180 10.10 -15.18 0.18
C LYS A 180 9.58 -14.55 1.49
N PRO A 181 8.35 -14.88 1.92
CA PRO A 181 7.66 -14.17 2.99
C PRO A 181 8.43 -14.12 4.32
N ASP A 182 9.01 -15.25 4.73
CA ASP A 182 9.66 -15.41 6.04
C ASP A 182 11.12 -14.96 6.08
N GLN A 183 11.68 -14.55 4.93
CA GLN A 183 13.05 -14.02 4.90
C GLN A 183 13.08 -12.61 5.48
N PRO A 184 14.08 -12.26 6.30
CA PRO A 184 14.32 -10.87 6.69
C PRO A 184 14.47 -9.97 5.46
N ILE A 185 13.79 -8.84 5.45
CA ILE A 185 13.91 -7.87 4.37
C ILE A 185 15.23 -7.10 4.50
N THR A 186 15.93 -6.90 3.39
CA THR A 186 17.14 -6.06 3.36
C THR A 186 16.79 -4.58 3.20
N ARG A 187 17.72 -3.69 3.58
CA ARG A 187 17.52 -2.23 3.46
C ARG A 187 17.24 -1.79 2.02
N GLU A 188 17.93 -2.35 1.03
CA GLU A 188 17.71 -1.99 -0.38
C GLU A 188 16.35 -2.47 -0.91
N GLU A 189 15.88 -3.65 -0.46
CA GLU A 189 14.57 -4.18 -0.83
C GLU A 189 13.45 -3.35 -0.22
N MET A 190 13.58 -2.99 1.07
CA MET A 190 12.68 -2.07 1.76
C MET A 190 12.56 -0.76 0.98
N ILE A 191 13.70 -0.14 0.61
CA ILE A 191 13.72 1.11 -0.16
C ILE A 191 13.00 0.93 -1.50
N GLY A 192 13.28 -0.14 -2.25
CA GLY A 192 12.64 -0.40 -3.53
C GLY A 192 11.12 -0.47 -3.41
N ILE A 193 10.61 -1.25 -2.45
CA ILE A 193 9.18 -1.43 -2.22
C ILE A 193 8.53 -0.13 -1.74
N LYS A 194 9.11 0.55 -0.73
CA LYS A 194 8.58 1.80 -0.18
C LYS A 194 8.52 2.91 -1.22
N VAL A 195 9.57 3.06 -2.04
CA VAL A 195 9.59 4.04 -3.12
C VAL A 195 8.52 3.72 -4.18
N GLY A 196 8.26 2.44 -4.45
CA GLY A 196 7.18 2.01 -5.33
C GLY A 196 5.80 2.46 -4.83
N VAL A 197 5.55 2.42 -3.52
CA VAL A 197 4.33 2.98 -2.91
C VAL A 197 4.31 4.51 -2.98
N ASP A 198 5.43 5.15 -2.63
CA ASP A 198 5.52 6.62 -2.56
C ASP A 198 5.40 7.32 -3.92
N ARG A 199 5.87 6.67 -4.99
CA ARG A 199 6.00 7.29 -6.33
C ARG A 199 5.18 6.59 -7.41
N GLY A 200 4.58 5.45 -7.09
CA GLY A 200 3.82 4.62 -8.02
C GLY A 200 4.68 3.62 -8.82
N PRO A 201 4.03 2.75 -9.61
CA PRO A 201 4.64 1.57 -10.24
C PRO A 201 5.62 1.89 -11.39
N LYS A 202 5.59 3.12 -11.92
CA LYS A 202 6.45 3.57 -13.02
C LYS A 202 7.61 4.40 -12.47
N ASN A 203 8.60 3.77 -11.86
CA ASN A 203 9.84 4.49 -11.59
C ASN A 203 11.08 3.61 -11.80
N PRO A 204 11.85 3.91 -12.84
CA PRO A 204 13.18 4.42 -12.53
C PRO A 204 13.62 5.49 -13.54
N THR A 205 13.44 6.78 -13.25
CA THR A 205 14.39 7.77 -13.79
C THR A 205 15.69 7.59 -13.03
N LYS A 206 16.75 7.20 -13.73
CA LYS A 206 18.11 7.00 -13.20
C LYS A 206 18.61 8.27 -12.50
N TYR A 207 18.47 8.36 -11.18
CA TYR A 207 19.01 9.46 -10.36
C TYR A 207 20.43 9.11 -9.92
N PHE A 208 21.42 9.89 -10.36
CA PHE A 208 22.86 9.64 -10.19
C PHE A 208 23.41 10.06 -8.80
N TYR A 209 22.80 9.63 -7.69
CA TYR A 209 23.28 9.96 -6.33
C TYR A 209 23.63 8.76 -5.45
N ILE A 210 23.64 7.55 -6.03
CA ILE A 210 24.05 6.35 -5.31
C ILE A 210 25.54 6.42 -4.89
N ASP A 211 26.38 7.10 -5.67
CA ASP A 211 27.84 7.18 -5.49
C ASP A 211 28.27 7.90 -4.20
N ASN A 212 27.37 8.62 -3.54
CA ASN A 212 27.64 9.25 -2.25
C ASN A 212 27.75 8.23 -1.10
N PHE A 213 27.25 7.01 -1.28
CA PHE A 213 27.48 5.91 -0.34
C PHE A 213 28.82 5.23 -0.62
N SER A 214 29.63 5.07 0.42
CA SER A 214 30.91 4.35 0.37
C SER A 214 30.77 2.89 -0.05
N ASP A 215 29.60 2.29 0.16
CA ASP A 215 29.25 0.90 -0.16
C ASP A 215 28.25 0.77 -1.33
N HIS A 216 28.11 1.81 -2.18
CA HIS A 216 27.19 1.82 -3.33
C HIS A 216 27.33 0.60 -4.26
N LYS A 217 28.54 0.04 -4.39
CA LYS A 217 28.80 -1.17 -5.20
C LYS A 217 28.12 -2.43 -4.68
N GLN A 218 27.68 -2.44 -3.43
CA GLN A 218 26.93 -3.55 -2.85
C GLN A 218 25.44 -3.50 -3.18
N VAL A 219 24.93 -2.37 -3.69
CA VAL A 219 23.51 -2.24 -4.07
C VAL A 219 23.24 -3.10 -5.29
N ASP A 220 22.20 -3.93 -5.24
CA ASP A 220 21.80 -4.71 -6.41
C ASP A 220 21.41 -3.79 -7.57
N LYS A 221 21.74 -4.19 -8.81
CA LYS A 221 21.41 -3.43 -10.02
C LYS A 221 19.91 -3.07 -10.10
N ASN A 222 19.04 -3.93 -9.57
CA ASN A 222 17.60 -3.74 -9.56
C ASN A 222 17.16 -2.59 -8.63
N PHE A 223 17.96 -2.23 -7.62
CA PHE A 223 17.66 -1.17 -6.67
C PHE A 223 18.37 0.16 -6.97
N THR A 224 19.27 0.19 -7.95
CA THR A 224 20.05 1.40 -8.29
C THR A 224 19.22 2.61 -8.70
N GLY A 225 18.00 2.40 -9.22
CA GLY A 225 17.06 3.48 -9.54
C GLY A 225 16.27 4.03 -8.34
N TYR A 226 16.32 3.34 -7.19
CA TYR A 226 15.55 3.66 -6.00
C TYR A 226 16.43 4.23 -4.87
N VAL A 227 17.67 3.75 -4.77
CA VAL A 227 18.63 4.19 -3.74
C VAL A 227 19.24 5.53 -4.12
N ASN A 228 18.90 6.58 -3.36
CA ASN A 228 19.40 7.94 -3.55
C ASN A 228 19.78 8.56 -2.20
N SER A 229 21.04 8.97 -2.02
CA SER A 229 21.53 9.50 -0.74
C SER A 229 20.90 10.84 -0.32
N GLY A 230 20.34 11.59 -1.27
CA GLY A 230 19.60 12.83 -1.00
C GLY A 230 18.10 12.60 -0.84
N ASP A 231 17.65 11.34 -0.83
CA ASP A 231 16.26 10.99 -0.64
C ASP A 231 15.85 11.12 0.83
N TYR A 232 14.75 11.83 1.05
CA TYR A 232 14.17 11.99 2.38
C TYR A 232 13.86 10.64 3.03
N LEU A 233 13.50 9.60 2.26
CA LEU A 233 13.31 8.24 2.77
C LEU A 233 14.57 7.69 3.46
N ILE A 234 15.75 7.85 2.87
CA ILE A 234 16.96 7.30 3.46
C ILE A 234 17.38 8.11 4.67
N GLU A 235 17.35 9.45 4.58
CA GLU A 235 17.73 10.31 5.70
C GLU A 235 16.80 10.13 6.92
N GLN A 236 15.49 10.02 6.71
CA GLN A 236 14.54 9.85 7.82
C GLN A 236 14.66 8.49 8.51
N THR A 237 15.10 7.47 7.76
CA THR A 237 15.14 6.07 8.21
C THR A 237 16.46 5.74 8.88
N PHE A 238 17.56 6.14 8.27
CA PHE A 238 18.91 5.76 8.70
C PHE A 238 19.75 6.95 9.18
N GLY A 239 19.25 8.19 9.01
CA GLY A 239 20.03 9.40 9.23
C GLY A 239 20.95 9.74 8.05
N LYS A 240 21.78 10.76 8.22
CA LYS A 240 22.82 11.15 7.25
C LYS A 240 24.00 10.18 7.33
N VAL A 241 23.89 9.05 6.64
CA VAL A 241 24.90 7.98 6.64
C VAL A 241 25.81 8.03 5.43
N LYS A 242 27.09 7.67 5.62
CA LYS A 242 28.07 7.47 4.54
C LYS A 242 28.07 6.04 3.97
N SER A 243 27.45 5.09 4.66
CA SER A 243 27.33 3.68 4.26
C SER A 243 25.88 3.27 4.51
N LEU A 244 25.22 2.78 3.47
CA LEU A 244 23.83 2.37 3.55
C LEU A 244 23.69 0.98 4.19
N LYS A 245 24.70 0.13 3.99
CA LYS A 245 24.68 -1.32 4.25
C LYS A 245 23.48 -1.98 3.55
N PRO A 246 23.42 -1.95 2.22
CA PRO A 246 22.21 -2.31 1.47
C PRO A 246 21.72 -3.74 1.74
N LYS A 247 22.65 -4.66 2.07
CA LYS A 247 22.36 -6.06 2.39
C LYS A 247 22.10 -6.34 3.87
N ALA A 248 22.19 -5.33 4.75
CA ALA A 248 21.80 -5.49 6.14
C ALA A 248 20.29 -5.70 6.23
N THR A 249 19.86 -6.53 7.18
CA THR A 249 18.45 -6.73 7.50
C THR A 249 17.87 -5.47 8.12
N LEU A 250 16.60 -5.18 7.82
CA LEU A 250 15.88 -4.05 8.39
C LEU A 250 15.50 -4.36 9.85
N LEU A 251 15.78 -3.41 10.74
CA LEU A 251 15.32 -3.47 12.12
C LEU A 251 13.94 -2.82 12.27
N HIS A 252 13.16 -3.29 13.24
CA HIS A 252 11.77 -2.84 13.42
C HIS A 252 11.66 -1.33 13.73
N TYR A 253 12.60 -0.74 14.48
CA TYR A 253 12.63 0.72 14.65
C TYR A 253 12.94 1.48 13.34
N GLU A 254 13.71 0.89 12.42
CA GLU A 254 14.02 1.48 11.12
C GLU A 254 12.78 1.41 10.21
N GLU A 255 12.03 0.32 10.25
CA GLU A 255 10.73 0.23 9.59
C GLU A 255 9.78 1.34 10.03
N ALA A 256 9.60 1.54 11.34
CA ALA A 256 8.76 2.63 11.85
C ALA A 256 9.23 4.00 11.33
N ALA A 257 10.54 4.20 11.23
CA ALA A 257 11.09 5.43 10.68
C ALA A 257 10.80 5.61 9.18
N ALA A 258 10.80 4.53 8.40
CA ALA A 258 10.49 4.51 6.97
C ALA A 258 8.98 4.72 6.69
N LEU A 259 8.12 4.16 7.53
CA LEU A 259 6.65 4.22 7.40
C LEU A 259 6.04 5.51 7.95
N TRP A 260 6.81 6.31 8.70
CA TRP A 260 6.30 7.52 9.37
C TRP A 260 5.86 8.63 8.40
N THR A 261 6.25 8.56 7.13
CA THR A 261 5.82 9.51 6.09
C THR A 261 5.57 8.83 4.75
N PHE A 262 4.71 9.45 3.93
CA PHE A 262 4.48 9.06 2.54
C PHE A 262 4.52 10.27 1.60
N GLY A 263 5.01 10.04 0.38
CA GLY A 263 5.00 11.04 -0.70
C GLY A 263 6.27 11.09 -1.56
N ASN A 264 6.31 12.03 -2.50
CA ASN A 264 7.41 12.23 -3.45
C ASN A 264 8.26 13.46 -3.05
N PRO A 265 9.56 13.54 -3.41
CA PRO A 265 10.40 14.74 -3.27
C PRO A 265 9.76 16.08 -3.63
N ASN A 266 8.89 16.14 -4.65
CA ASN A 266 8.20 17.36 -5.08
C ASN A 266 6.93 17.67 -4.28
N ASN A 267 6.53 16.76 -3.39
CA ASN A 267 5.26 16.81 -2.68
C ASN A 267 5.23 15.93 -1.41
N PRO A 268 6.13 16.13 -0.43
CA PRO A 268 6.04 15.44 0.86
C PRO A 268 4.86 16.04 1.63
N LYS A 269 3.82 15.25 1.93
CA LYS A 269 2.55 15.83 2.38
C LYS A 269 2.15 15.62 3.81
N GLN A 270 2.42 14.49 4.44
CA GLN A 270 1.93 14.21 5.79
C GLN A 270 2.86 13.32 6.58
N THR A 271 2.86 13.50 7.89
CA THR A 271 3.52 12.64 8.86
C THR A 271 2.49 11.76 9.56
N ALA A 272 2.92 10.65 10.17
CA ALA A 272 2.02 9.82 10.96
C ALA A 272 1.43 10.60 12.14
N SER A 273 2.17 11.57 12.69
CA SER A 273 1.66 12.50 13.71
C SER A 273 0.47 13.34 13.20
N ASP A 274 0.56 13.90 11.99
CA ASP A 274 -0.54 14.66 11.37
C ASP A 274 -1.77 13.76 11.17
N VAL A 275 -1.55 12.56 10.62
CA VAL A 275 -2.60 11.57 10.35
C VAL A 275 -3.26 11.10 11.65
N ARG A 276 -2.48 10.91 12.73
CA ARG A 276 -2.99 10.56 14.07
C ARG A 276 -3.91 11.65 14.60
N HIS A 277 -3.49 12.91 14.55
CA HIS A 277 -4.35 14.02 15.00
C HIS A 277 -5.63 14.12 14.18
N MET A 278 -5.60 13.81 12.87
CA MET A 278 -6.79 13.75 12.03
C MET A 278 -7.73 12.60 12.43
N LYS A 279 -7.18 11.40 12.73
CA LYS A 279 -7.93 10.26 13.27
C LYS A 279 -8.62 10.61 14.59
N GLU A 280 -7.90 11.22 15.52
CA GLU A 280 -8.42 11.66 16.82
C GLU A 280 -9.55 12.70 16.67
N LYS A 281 -9.35 13.70 15.79
CA LYS A 281 -10.37 14.70 15.49
C LYS A 281 -11.64 14.06 14.93
N ALA A 282 -11.50 13.14 13.96
CA ALA A 282 -12.62 12.40 13.37
C ALA A 282 -13.38 11.58 14.43
N ALA A 283 -12.68 10.95 15.38
CA ALA A 283 -13.30 10.19 16.47
C ALA A 283 -14.04 11.10 17.48
N SER A 284 -13.57 12.33 17.69
CA SER A 284 -14.14 13.27 18.67
C SER A 284 -15.46 13.93 18.24
N GLY A 285 -15.91 13.75 16.98
CA GLY A 285 -17.14 14.34 16.46
C GLY A 285 -17.16 15.87 16.38
N LYS A 286 -16.04 16.55 16.68
CA LYS A 286 -15.94 18.01 16.61
C LYS A 286 -15.76 18.48 15.17
N SER A 287 -16.87 18.84 14.52
CA SER A 287 -16.86 19.73 13.35
C SER A 287 -16.22 21.05 13.75
N SER A 288 -15.27 21.52 12.92
CA SER A 288 -14.85 22.93 12.94
C SER A 288 -16.01 23.86 12.64
#